data_AF-A0A6N8A6H7-F1
#
_entry.id   AF-A0A6N8A6H7-F1
#
_cell.length_a   1.000
_cell.length_b   1.000
_cell.length_c   1.000
_cell.angle_alpha   90.00
_cell.angle_beta   90.00
_cell.angle_gamma   90.00
#
_symmetry.space_group_name_H-M   'P 1'
#
loop_
_entity.id
_entity.type
_entity.pdbx_description
1 polymer ?
#
loop_
_entity_poly.entity_id
_entity_poly.type
_entity_poly.pdbx_seq_one_letter_code
_entity_poly.pdbx_strand_id
1 'polypeptide(L)'
;RWNMNLTPAMFLSFSLAGGALLSGAETLAPWLLAIAGAIQLAYWAKGDQALASSGTNLGTATGLGDRGTVRAFEPPHTGTNYLLREFVHVVGRKHAQKLRVISFVLAFVLPLLLILTPVAGVAIKHVFALLAVLSHLTGVVVSRWLFFAQAEHVVGLYYGKR
;
A
#
# COMPACT_ATOMS: atom_id res chain seq x y z
N ARG A 1 9.23 4.59 -1.20
CA ARG A 1 7.88 4.08 -1.57
C ARG A 1 6.74 5.02 -1.15
N TRP A 2 6.75 5.62 0.05
CA TRP A 2 5.66 6.49 0.52
C TRP A 2 5.78 7.98 0.15
N ASN A 3 6.99 8.49 -0.11
CA ASN A 3 7.20 9.86 -0.54
C ASN A 3 6.87 10.02 -2.04
N MET A 4 5.58 10.20 -2.35
CA MET A 4 5.08 10.49 -3.71
C MET A 4 3.73 11.19 -3.65
N ASN A 5 3.40 12.00 -4.66
CA ASN A 5 2.14 12.75 -4.73
C ASN A 5 0.88 11.84 -4.73
N LEU A 6 1.01 10.56 -5.07
CA LEU A 6 -0.09 9.59 -5.00
C LEU A 6 -0.46 9.19 -3.57
N THR A 7 0.43 9.38 -2.59
CA THR A 7 0.16 9.04 -1.19
C THR A 7 -1.00 9.82 -0.60
N PRO A 8 -1.02 11.17 -0.64
CA PRO A 8 -2.19 11.92 -0.17
C PRO A 8 -3.44 11.63 -1.01
N ALA A 9 -3.31 11.49 -2.33
CA ALA A 9 -4.44 11.15 -3.21
C ALA A 9 -5.09 9.82 -2.82
N MET A 10 -4.28 8.81 -2.49
CA MET A 10 -4.78 7.51 -2.06
C MET A 10 -5.54 7.61 -0.74
N PHE A 11 -4.99 8.28 0.29
CA PHE A 11 -5.70 8.45 1.56
C PHE A 11 -7.01 9.23 1.42
N LEU A 12 -7.00 10.33 0.65
CA LEU A 12 -8.21 11.12 0.42
C LEU A 12 -9.26 10.31 -0.35
N SER A 13 -8.85 9.57 -1.39
CA SER A 13 -9.78 8.74 -2.16
C SER A 13 -10.40 7.61 -1.32
N PHE A 14 -9.63 7.01 -0.40
CA PHE A 14 -10.13 5.98 0.51
C PHE A 14 -11.13 6.56 1.51
N SER A 15 -10.82 7.73 2.09
CA SER A 15 -11.73 8.42 3.00
C SER A 15 -13.04 8.82 2.31
N LEU A 16 -12.98 9.32 1.08
CA LEU A 16 -14.16 9.68 0.29
C LEU A 16 -14.98 8.44 -0.09
N ALA A 17 -14.35 7.38 -0.60
CA ALA A 17 -15.04 6.16 -1.00
C ALA A 17 -15.69 5.45 0.21
N GLY A 18 -14.94 5.27 1.30
CA GLY A 18 -15.46 4.68 2.53
C GLY A 18 -16.54 5.55 3.19
N GLY A 19 -16.36 6.87 3.20
CA GLY A 19 -17.35 7.82 3.69
C GLY A 19 -18.66 7.78 2.90
N ALA A 20 -18.58 7.74 1.57
CA ALA A 20 -19.74 7.62 0.68
C ALA A 20 -20.48 6.28 0.87
N LEU A 21 -19.73 5.20 1.10
CA LEU A 21 -20.30 3.88 1.35
C LEU A 21 -21.04 3.83 2.71
N LEU A 22 -20.43 4.39 3.76
CA LEU A 22 -21.00 4.47 5.11
C LEU A 22 -22.20 5.41 5.21
N SER A 23 -22.20 6.51 4.46
CA SER A 23 -23.31 7.48 4.44
C SER A 23 -24.49 7.06 3.58
N GLY A 24 -24.36 5.96 2.83
CA GLY A 24 -25.38 5.52 1.88
C GLY A 24 -25.52 6.46 0.67
N ALA A 25 -24.43 7.13 0.26
CA ALA A 25 -24.41 7.99 -0.92
C ALA A 25 -24.38 7.15 -2.22
N GLU A 26 -25.48 6.46 -2.51
CA GLU A 26 -25.60 5.44 -3.57
C GLU A 26 -25.22 5.93 -4.97
N THR A 27 -25.43 7.21 -5.27
CA THR A 27 -25.07 7.81 -6.56
C THR A 27 -23.57 8.08 -6.69
N LEU A 28 -22.89 8.43 -5.58
CA LEU A 28 -21.48 8.82 -5.57
C LEU A 28 -20.54 7.65 -5.24
N ALA A 29 -20.98 6.72 -4.39
CA ALA A 29 -20.16 5.63 -3.89
C ALA A 29 -19.53 4.78 -5.01
N PRO A 30 -20.23 4.40 -6.10
CA PRO A 30 -19.62 3.64 -7.19
C PRO A 30 -18.46 4.38 -7.87
N TRP A 31 -18.63 5.68 -8.15
CA TRP A 31 -17.60 6.49 -8.78
C TRP A 31 -16.39 6.68 -7.87
N LEU A 32 -16.62 6.97 -6.60
CA LEU A 32 -15.55 7.17 -5.62
C LEU A 32 -14.77 5.87 -5.36
N LEU A 33 -15.45 4.72 -5.29
CA LEU A 33 -14.79 3.40 -5.22
C LEU A 33 -13.95 3.10 -6.46
N ALA A 34 -14.46 3.40 -7.66
CA ALA A 34 -13.73 3.20 -8.91
C ALA A 34 -12.48 4.09 -8.97
N ILE A 35 -12.60 5.37 -8.61
CA ILE A 35 -11.48 6.32 -8.55
C ILE A 35 -10.45 5.86 -7.52
N ALA A 36 -10.88 5.48 -6.32
CA ALA A 36 -9.99 4.97 -5.27
C ALA A 36 -9.24 3.69 -5.71
N GLY A 37 -9.93 2.78 -6.42
CA GLY A 37 -9.33 1.60 -7.02
C GLY A 37 -8.26 1.95 -8.06
N ALA A 38 -8.56 2.87 -8.98
CA ALA A 38 -7.60 3.33 -9.99
C ALA A 38 -6.36 3.98 -9.34
N ILE A 39 -6.56 4.83 -8.33
CA ILE A 39 -5.47 5.45 -7.56
C ILE A 39 -4.65 4.38 -6.83
N GLN A 40 -5.27 3.35 -6.26
CA GLN A 40 -4.57 2.27 -5.59
C GLN A 40 -3.66 1.49 -6.57
N LEU A 41 -4.13 1.20 -7.78
CA LEU A 41 -3.32 0.55 -8.82
C LEU A 41 -2.14 1.43 -9.24
N ALA A 42 -2.39 2.72 -9.48
CA ALA A 42 -1.34 3.69 -9.82
C ALA A 42 -0.31 3.83 -8.68
N TYR A 43 -0.77 3.83 -7.43
CA TYR A 43 0.08 3.88 -6.24
C TYR A 43 1.00 2.67 -6.17
N TRP A 44 0.49 1.46 -6.40
CA TRP A 44 1.33 0.25 -6.44
C TRP A 44 2.32 0.28 -7.59
N ALA A 45 1.87 0.63 -8.81
CA ALA A 45 2.74 0.69 -9.98
C ALA A 45 3.92 1.67 -9.79
N LYS A 46 3.65 2.87 -9.27
CA LYS A 46 4.69 3.87 -8.98
C LYS A 46 5.55 3.50 -7.77
N GLY A 47 4.92 2.97 -6.72
CA GLY A 47 5.59 2.57 -5.47
C GLY A 47 6.56 1.40 -5.64
N ASP A 48 6.30 0.50 -6.59
CA ASP A 48 7.18 -0.63 -6.92
C ASP A 48 8.47 -0.18 -7.63
N GLN A 49 8.44 0.95 -8.32
CA GLN A 49 9.61 1.50 -9.01
C GLN A 49 10.37 2.54 -8.15
N ALA A 50 9.75 3.02 -7.07
CA ALA A 50 10.21 4.19 -6.31
C ALA A 50 11.62 4.06 -5.73
N LEU A 51 12.05 2.87 -5.29
CA LEU A 51 13.40 2.67 -4.76
C LEU A 51 14.44 2.67 -5.89
N ALA A 52 14.13 2.00 -7.01
CA ALA A 52 15.02 2.00 -8.17
C ALA A 52 15.18 3.41 -8.77
N SER A 53 14.09 4.19 -8.79
CA SER A 53 14.09 5.55 -9.32
C SER A 53 14.68 6.60 -8.37
N SER A 54 14.89 6.31 -7.09
CA SER A 54 15.37 7.32 -6.13
C SER A 54 16.84 7.69 -6.32
N GLY A 55 17.60 6.89 -7.06
CA GLY A 55 19.05 7.06 -7.24
C GLY A 55 19.86 6.87 -5.95
N THR A 56 19.20 6.46 -4.85
CA THR A 56 19.84 6.35 -3.54
C THR A 56 20.74 5.12 -3.50
N ASN A 57 21.99 5.33 -3.14
CA ASN A 57 23.02 4.31 -2.98
C ASN A 57 23.84 4.57 -1.71
N LEU A 58 24.83 3.72 -1.44
CA LEU A 58 25.69 3.88 -0.26
C LEU A 58 26.41 5.24 -0.23
N GLY A 59 26.81 5.77 -1.39
CA GLY A 59 27.45 7.08 -1.51
C GLY A 59 26.53 8.25 -1.19
N THR A 60 25.29 8.24 -1.67
CA THR A 60 24.29 9.27 -1.32
C THR A 60 23.84 9.17 0.13
N ALA A 61 23.77 7.95 0.69
CA ALA A 61 23.39 7.72 2.08
C ALA A 61 24.46 8.19 3.09
N THR A 62 25.74 8.06 2.72
CA THR A 62 26.88 8.46 3.56
C THR A 62 27.39 9.87 3.28
N GLY A 63 26.93 10.52 2.20
CA GLY A 63 27.48 11.80 1.75
C GLY A 63 28.91 11.69 1.17
N LEU A 64 29.39 10.48 0.91
CA LEU A 64 30.73 10.21 0.39
C LEU A 64 30.75 9.99 -1.13
N GLY A 65 29.60 10.06 -1.80
CA GLY A 65 29.46 9.78 -3.24
C GLY A 65 30.38 10.62 -4.14
N ASP A 66 30.62 11.88 -3.78
CA ASP A 66 31.50 12.78 -4.55
C ASP A 66 32.98 12.41 -4.47
N ARG A 67 33.35 11.46 -3.60
CA ARG A 67 34.72 10.98 -3.39
C ARG A 67 35.00 9.65 -4.11
N GLY A 68 34.11 9.23 -5.01
CA GLY A 68 34.25 8.01 -5.80
C GLY A 68 33.32 6.87 -5.34
N THR A 69 33.61 5.65 -5.80
CA THR A 69 32.76 4.49 -5.52
C THR A 69 32.88 4.06 -4.05
N VAL A 70 31.84 4.33 -3.26
CA VAL A 70 31.79 3.95 -1.85
C VAL A 70 31.46 2.46 -1.73
N ARG A 71 32.25 1.74 -0.95
CA ARG A 71 32.03 0.33 -0.60
C ARG A 71 32.12 0.13 0.92
N ALA A 72 31.33 -0.78 1.46
CA ALA A 72 31.46 -1.18 2.86
C ALA A 72 32.77 -1.99 3.03
N PHE A 73 33.65 -1.55 3.93
CA PHE A 73 34.86 -2.29 4.31
C PHE A 73 34.53 -3.35 5.37
N GLU A 74 33.89 -2.92 6.46
CA GLU A 74 33.33 -3.77 7.50
C GLU A 74 31.95 -3.25 7.90
N PRO A 75 31.04 -4.11 8.39
CA PRO A 75 29.81 -3.65 9.03
C PRO A 75 30.17 -2.82 10.28
N PRO A 76 29.39 -1.80 10.65
CA PRO A 76 29.66 -0.94 11.81
C PRO A 76 29.46 -1.64 13.18
N HIS A 77 29.43 -2.98 13.19
CA HIS A 77 29.09 -3.84 14.30
C HIS A 77 29.51 -5.29 13.99
N THR A 78 29.98 -5.99 15.01
CA THR A 78 30.46 -7.38 14.95
C THR A 78 29.36 -8.44 15.06
N GLY A 79 28.09 -8.04 15.26
CA GLY A 79 26.96 -8.96 15.43
C GLY A 79 25.62 -8.40 14.89
N THR A 80 24.57 -9.22 14.92
CA THR A 80 23.23 -8.79 14.48
C THR A 80 22.65 -7.75 15.44
N ASN A 81 22.02 -6.69 14.93
CA ASN A 81 21.30 -5.72 15.75
C ASN A 81 19.79 -5.72 15.42
N TYR A 82 19.03 -4.90 16.16
CA TYR A 82 17.60 -4.70 15.93
C TYR A 82 17.31 -4.27 14.48
N LEU A 83 18.09 -3.33 13.93
CA LEU A 83 17.87 -2.80 12.58
C LEU A 83 18.02 -3.88 11.49
N LEU A 84 18.99 -4.78 11.63
CA LEU A 84 19.18 -5.90 10.72
C LEU A 84 18.09 -6.97 10.85
N ARG A 85 17.48 -7.13 12.02
CA ARG A 85 16.37 -8.07 12.22
C ARG A 85 15.04 -7.52 11.72
N GLU A 86 14.78 -6.24 11.99
CA GLU A 86 13.49 -5.62 11.69
C GLU A 86 13.42 -5.05 10.27
N PHE A 87 14.47 -4.35 9.83
CA PHE A 87 14.43 -3.54 8.61
C PHE A 87 15.11 -4.17 7.39
N VAL A 88 15.86 -5.26 7.57
CA VAL A 88 16.49 -6.02 6.47
C VAL A 88 15.75 -7.35 6.20
N HIS A 89 14.83 -7.78 7.08
CA HIS A 89 14.04 -8.97 6.84
C HIS A 89 12.82 -8.66 5.97
N VAL A 90 12.79 -9.24 4.77
CA VAL A 90 11.72 -8.98 3.82
C VAL A 90 10.56 -9.94 4.03
N VAL A 91 9.71 -9.62 5.01
CA VAL A 91 8.56 -10.45 5.42
C VAL A 91 7.52 -10.59 4.29
N GLY A 92 7.32 -9.55 3.46
CA GLY A 92 6.14 -9.48 2.58
C GLY A 92 6.21 -10.16 1.20
N ARG A 93 7.37 -10.60 0.69
CA ARG A 93 7.51 -10.90 -0.76
C ARG A 93 6.76 -12.14 -1.25
N LYS A 94 6.76 -13.24 -0.49
CA LYS A 94 6.21 -14.54 -0.97
C LYS A 94 4.71 -14.48 -1.27
N HIS A 95 3.96 -13.68 -0.51
CA HIS A 95 2.51 -13.58 -0.62
C HIS A 95 2.02 -12.19 -1.06
N ALA A 96 2.93 -11.27 -1.36
CA ALA A 96 2.64 -9.90 -1.76
C ALA A 96 1.55 -9.80 -2.82
N GLN A 97 1.71 -10.49 -3.95
CA GLN A 97 0.77 -10.41 -5.06
C GLN A 97 -0.60 -10.98 -4.72
N LYS A 98 -0.64 -12.12 -4.01
CA LYS A 98 -1.90 -12.71 -3.53
C LYS A 98 -2.66 -11.73 -2.62
N LEU A 99 -1.95 -11.09 -1.69
CA LEU A 99 -2.55 -10.12 -0.78
C LEU A 99 -2.98 -8.82 -1.49
N ARG A 100 -2.29 -8.40 -2.56
CA ARG A 100 -2.76 -7.29 -3.41
C ARG A 100 -4.08 -7.62 -4.09
N VAL A 101 -4.19 -8.81 -4.66
CA VAL A 101 -5.44 -9.27 -5.29
C VAL A 101 -6.56 -9.32 -4.25
N ILE A 102 -6.34 -9.96 -3.10
CA ILE A 102 -7.32 -10.01 -2.00
C ILE A 102 -7.73 -8.61 -1.56
N SER A 103 -6.75 -7.74 -1.30
CA SER A 103 -7.00 -6.36 -0.90
C SER A 103 -7.81 -5.60 -1.93
N PHE A 104 -7.45 -5.68 -3.21
CA PHE A 104 -8.11 -4.95 -4.28
C PHE A 104 -9.54 -5.43 -4.52
N VAL A 105 -9.73 -6.76 -4.53
CA VAL A 105 -11.06 -7.36 -4.69
C VAL A 105 -11.96 -6.96 -3.53
N LEU A 106 -11.50 -7.11 -2.28
CA LEU A 106 -12.30 -6.77 -1.11
C LEU A 106 -12.53 -5.26 -0.96
N ALA A 107 -11.54 -4.43 -1.28
CA ALA A 107 -11.64 -2.97 -1.11
C ALA A 107 -12.51 -2.30 -2.17
N PHE A 108 -12.53 -2.79 -3.42
CA PHE A 108 -13.14 -2.07 -4.53
C PHE A 108 -14.10 -2.93 -5.34
N VAL A 109 -13.66 -4.10 -5.83
CA VAL A 109 -14.45 -4.89 -6.77
C VAL A 109 -15.71 -5.47 -6.12
N LEU A 110 -15.57 -6.17 -5.00
CA LEU A 110 -16.70 -6.79 -4.32
C LEU A 110 -17.71 -5.75 -3.78
N PRO A 111 -17.30 -4.66 -3.10
CA PRO A 111 -18.22 -3.60 -2.71
C PRO A 111 -18.96 -2.98 -3.89
N LEU A 112 -18.27 -2.73 -5.02
CA LEU A 112 -18.91 -2.23 -6.24
C LEU A 112 -19.98 -3.18 -6.78
N LEU A 113 -19.68 -4.47 -6.85
CA LEU A 113 -20.65 -5.47 -7.30
C LEU A 113 -21.85 -5.53 -6.36
N LEU A 114 -21.63 -5.49 -5.04
CA LEU A 114 -22.71 -5.51 -4.05
C LEU A 114 -23.64 -4.30 -4.18
N ILE A 115 -23.10 -3.08 -4.30
CA ILE A 115 -23.95 -1.87 -4.38
C ILE A 115 -24.63 -1.68 -5.74
N LEU A 116 -24.06 -2.23 -6.82
CA LEU A 116 -24.64 -2.16 -8.17
C LEU A 116 -25.64 -3.29 -8.46
N THR A 117 -25.68 -4.33 -7.61
CA THR A 117 -26.63 -5.42 -7.78
C THR A 117 -28.05 -4.92 -7.49
N PRO A 118 -28.99 -4.99 -8.45
CA PRO A 118 -30.36 -4.59 -8.21
C PRO A 118 -31.02 -5.61 -7.28
N VAL A 119 -31.38 -5.18 -6.08
CA VAL A 119 -32.10 -6.01 -5.09
C VAL A 119 -33.43 -5.35 -4.71
N ALA A 120 -34.46 -6.17 -4.54
CA ALA A 120 -35.77 -5.73 -4.08
C ALA A 120 -35.87 -5.85 -2.55
N GLY A 121 -36.46 -4.85 -1.89
CA GLY A 121 -36.71 -4.86 -0.45
C GLY A 121 -35.63 -4.14 0.36
N VAL A 122 -36.09 -3.29 1.27
CA VAL A 122 -35.24 -2.41 2.10
C VAL A 122 -34.27 -3.22 2.96
N ALA A 123 -34.74 -4.30 3.60
CA ALA A 123 -33.90 -5.14 4.45
C ALA A 123 -32.74 -5.78 3.68
N ILE A 124 -33.00 -6.33 2.48
CA ILE A 124 -31.97 -6.97 1.65
C ILE A 124 -30.94 -5.93 1.18
N LYS A 125 -31.40 -4.72 0.80
CA LYS A 125 -30.52 -3.62 0.42
C LYS A 125 -29.55 -3.23 1.54
N HIS A 126 -30.02 -3.14 2.78
CA HIS A 126 -29.16 -2.85 3.92
C HIS A 126 -28.17 -3.98 4.23
N VAL A 127 -28.55 -5.26 4.03
CA VAL A 127 -27.61 -6.39 4.16
C VAL A 127 -26.50 -6.29 3.12
N PHE A 128 -26.83 -5.99 1.85
CA PHE A 128 -25.83 -5.79 0.80
C PHE A 128 -24.91 -4.60 1.10
N ALA A 129 -25.46 -3.49 1.57
CA ALA A 129 -24.68 -2.32 1.99
C ALA A 129 -23.73 -2.66 3.16
N LEU A 130 -24.19 -3.41 4.17
CA LEU A 130 -23.37 -3.87 5.28
C LEU A 130 -22.20 -4.75 4.80
N LEU A 131 -22.48 -5.72 3.93
CA LEU A 131 -21.45 -6.57 3.34
C LEU A 131 -20.45 -5.76 2.50
N ALA A 132 -20.91 -4.76 1.77
CA ALA A 132 -20.05 -3.87 0.99
C ALA A 132 -19.10 -3.08 1.92
N VAL A 133 -19.62 -2.52 3.02
CA VAL A 133 -18.82 -1.80 4.02
C VAL A 133 -17.78 -2.72 4.66
N LEU A 134 -18.18 -3.90 5.15
CA LEU A 134 -17.26 -4.83 5.81
C LEU A 134 -16.18 -5.34 4.86
N SER A 135 -16.55 -5.64 3.62
CA SER A 135 -15.60 -6.00 2.57
C SER A 135 -14.62 -4.86 2.32
N HIS A 136 -15.11 -3.63 2.12
CA HIS A 136 -14.28 -2.46 1.85
C HIS A 136 -13.24 -2.25 2.96
N LEU A 137 -13.69 -2.23 4.22
CA LEU A 137 -12.82 -2.05 5.38
C LEU A 137 -11.77 -3.15 5.48
N THR A 138 -12.16 -4.41 5.27
CA THR A 138 -11.23 -5.54 5.30
C THR A 138 -10.17 -5.41 4.20
N GLY A 139 -10.57 -5.09 2.97
CA GLY A 139 -9.64 -4.86 1.87
C GLY A 139 -8.68 -3.71 2.12
N VAL A 140 -9.15 -2.61 2.72
CA VAL A 140 -8.33 -1.46 3.12
C VAL A 140 -7.34 -1.85 4.21
N VAL A 141 -7.75 -2.59 5.25
CA VAL A 141 -6.85 -3.08 6.31
C VAL A 141 -5.75 -3.96 5.71
N VAL A 142 -6.09 -4.90 4.83
CA VAL A 142 -5.09 -5.73 4.13
C VAL A 142 -4.14 -4.86 3.29
N SER A 143 -4.66 -3.82 2.60
CA SER A 143 -3.83 -2.86 1.85
C SER A 143 -2.83 -2.15 2.75
N ARG A 144 -3.28 -1.68 3.93
CA ARG A 144 -2.43 -0.95 4.89
C ARG A 144 -1.40 -1.86 5.53
N TRP A 145 -1.80 -3.05 5.95
CA TRP A 145 -0.89 -4.05 6.46
C TRP A 145 0.20 -4.41 5.44
N LEU A 146 -0.20 -4.59 4.18
CA LEU A 146 0.74 -4.91 3.10
C LEU A 146 1.76 -3.78 2.85
N PHE A 147 1.35 -2.51 2.99
CA PHE A 147 2.28 -1.39 2.88
C PHE A 147 3.40 -1.48 3.91
N PHE A 148 3.09 -1.79 5.18
CA PHE A 148 4.09 -1.99 6.22
C PHE A 148 4.94 -3.24 5.98
N ALA A 149 4.30 -4.36 5.63
CA ALA A 149 4.99 -5.63 5.37
C ALA A 149 5.94 -5.60 4.17
N GLN A 150 5.74 -4.67 3.23
CA GLN A 150 6.59 -4.46 2.05
C GLN A 150 7.46 -3.20 2.15
N ALA A 151 7.54 -2.54 3.30
CA ALA A 151 8.35 -1.35 3.44
C ALA A 151 9.83 -1.70 3.20
N GLU A 152 10.42 -1.08 2.19
CA GLU A 152 11.86 -1.16 1.92
C GLU A 152 12.53 0.00 2.65
N HIS A 153 13.44 -0.34 3.57
CA HIS A 153 14.13 0.65 4.39
C HIS A 153 15.50 0.97 3.80
N VAL A 154 15.69 2.24 3.43
CA VAL A 154 16.98 2.75 2.94
C VAL A 154 18.11 2.62 3.96
N VAL A 155 17.80 2.32 5.23
CA VAL A 155 18.79 2.04 6.27
C VAL A 155 19.72 0.88 5.89
N GLY A 156 19.23 -0.09 5.11
CA GLY A 156 20.04 -1.19 4.58
C GLY A 156 21.25 -0.70 3.78
N LEU A 157 21.12 0.46 3.11
CA LEU A 157 22.19 1.03 2.30
C LEU A 157 23.44 1.35 3.13
N TYR A 158 23.31 1.77 4.39
CA TYR A 158 24.46 1.99 5.30
C TYR A 158 25.24 0.70 5.60
N TYR A 159 24.58 -0.44 5.49
CA TYR A 159 25.17 -1.77 5.69
C TYR A 159 25.64 -2.42 4.38
N GLY A 160 25.57 -1.69 3.24
CA GLY A 160 25.81 -2.26 1.92
C GLY A 160 24.80 -3.34 1.52
N LYS A 161 23.63 -3.37 2.18
CA LYS A 161 22.56 -4.35 1.95
C LYS A 161 21.36 -3.68 1.25
N ARG A 162 20.60 -4.48 0.51
CA ARG A 162 19.29 -4.12 -0.03
C ARG A 162 18.20 -4.87 0.71
#